data_AF-A0A6B2V241-F1
#
_entry.id   AF-A0A6B2V241-F1
#
_cell.length_a   1.000
_cell.length_b   1.000
_cell.length_c   1.000
_cell.angle_alpha   90.00
_cell.angle_beta   90.00
_cell.angle_gamma   90.00
#
_symmetry.space_group_name_H-M   'P 1'
#
loop_
_entity.id
_entity.type
_entity.pdbx_description
1 polymer ?
#
loop_
_entity_poly.entity_id
_entity_poly.type
_entity_poly.pdbx_seq_one_letter_code
_entity_poly.pdbx_strand_id
1 'polypeptide(L)'
;MSTPLDTPGIPAHGAQSAPAAVEVHGVHKWYGAHQVLDGIDLTIRPGEVTVILGPSGSGKSTLLRVVNHLEKPEAGHVSVGGEPIGVRRHGKGLKELSERAILAQRSRIGFVFQNFNLFPHLTALDNVAAAPVATGRLSRGAARELARELLDRVGLGDRAGAYPRQLSGGQQQRVAIAR
;
A
#
# COMPACT_ATOMS: atom_id res chain seq x y z
N MET A 1 7.53 -22.32 46.68
CA MET A 1 8.86 -21.82 46.31
C MET A 1 8.84 -21.60 44.81
N SER A 2 8.61 -20.35 44.39
CA SER A 2 8.39 -19.98 42.99
C SER A 2 9.73 -19.75 42.31
N THR A 3 10.07 -20.59 41.33
CA THR A 3 11.19 -20.37 40.42
C THR A 3 10.88 -19.18 39.49
N PRO A 4 11.76 -18.17 39.39
CA PRO A 4 11.57 -17.09 38.44
C PRO A 4 11.86 -17.58 37.01
N LEU A 5 10.96 -17.27 36.09
CA LEU A 5 11.15 -17.46 34.65
C LEU A 5 12.21 -16.48 34.16
N ASP A 6 13.30 -17.05 33.67
CA ASP A 6 14.42 -16.36 33.04
C ASP A 6 13.91 -15.69 31.75
N THR A 7 13.86 -14.36 31.74
CA THR A 7 13.47 -13.60 30.54
C THR A 7 14.74 -13.41 29.71
N PRO A 8 14.82 -13.95 28.48
CA PRO A 8 16.00 -13.73 27.66
C PRO A 8 16.09 -12.26 27.29
N GLY A 9 17.17 -11.61 27.73
CA GLY A 9 17.48 -10.22 27.47
C GLY A 9 17.60 -9.94 25.97
N ILE A 10 17.01 -8.84 25.53
CA ILE A 10 17.13 -8.35 24.16
C ILE A 10 18.57 -7.85 23.97
N PRO A 11 19.37 -8.42 23.04
CA PRO A 11 20.69 -7.87 22.76
C PRO A 11 20.54 -6.53 22.04
N ALA A 12 21.03 -5.47 22.68
CA ALA A 12 21.33 -4.22 22.00
C ALA A 12 22.74 -4.34 21.39
N HIS A 13 22.86 -4.44 20.07
CA HIS A 13 24.02 -3.93 19.33
C HIS A 13 23.73 -3.75 17.84
N GLY A 14 24.29 -2.67 17.31
CA GLY A 14 24.00 -2.12 15.99
C GLY A 14 24.24 -3.10 14.85
N ALA A 15 23.21 -3.28 14.04
CA ALA A 15 23.31 -3.72 12.67
C ALA A 15 22.85 -2.56 11.80
N GLN A 16 23.52 -2.30 10.68
CA GLN A 16 22.93 -1.52 9.60
C GLN A 16 21.68 -2.30 9.16
N SER A 17 20.54 -1.95 9.76
CA SER A 17 19.29 -2.64 9.53
C SER A 17 18.87 -2.35 8.11
N ALA A 18 18.46 -3.39 7.38
CA ALA A 18 17.72 -3.18 6.14
C ALA A 18 16.66 -2.09 6.37
N PRO A 19 16.53 -1.11 5.46
CA PRO A 19 15.61 -0.01 5.67
C PRO A 19 14.20 -0.58 5.93
N ALA A 20 13.45 0.05 6.83
CA ALA A 20 12.12 -0.42 7.15
C ALA A 20 11.25 -0.41 5.87
N ALA A 21 10.29 -1.32 5.81
CA ALA A 21 9.41 -1.42 4.64
C ALA A 21 8.58 -0.15 4.49
N VAL A 22 8.09 0.40 5.60
CA VAL A 22 7.41 1.70 5.65
C VAL A 22 7.89 2.48 6.87
N GLU A 23 8.22 3.75 6.66
CA GLU A 23 8.48 4.71 7.73
C GLU A 23 7.62 5.95 7.52
N VAL A 24 6.96 6.40 8.58
CA VAL A 24 6.21 7.64 8.67
C VAL A 24 6.87 8.44 9.79
N HIS A 25 7.28 9.67 9.48
CA HIS A 25 8.02 10.52 10.42
C HIS A 25 7.32 11.87 10.56
N GLY A 26 6.78 12.11 11.76
CA GLY A 26 6.12 13.35 12.16
C GLY A 26 5.07 13.82 11.17
N VAL A 27 4.25 12.91 10.64
CA VAL A 27 3.29 13.25 9.59
C VAL A 27 2.10 14.00 10.16
N HIS A 28 1.81 15.17 9.59
CA HIS A 28 0.60 15.91 9.85
C HIS A 28 -0.24 16.07 8.58
N LYS A 29 -1.56 16.00 8.74
CA LYS A 29 -2.53 16.16 7.64
C LYS A 29 -3.72 17.01 8.08
N TRP A 30 -4.06 18.01 7.28
CA TRP A 30 -5.27 18.82 7.42
C TRP A 30 -6.18 18.74 6.20
N TYR A 31 -7.48 18.94 6.44
CA TYR A 31 -8.45 19.26 5.41
C TYR A 31 -9.12 20.59 5.78
N GLY A 32 -8.70 21.67 5.12
CA GLY A 32 -9.04 23.02 5.56
C GLY A 32 -8.47 23.28 6.96
N ALA A 33 -9.33 23.68 7.90
CA ALA A 33 -8.93 23.91 9.30
C ALA A 33 -8.93 22.63 10.16
N HIS A 34 -9.43 21.50 9.64
CA HIS A 34 -9.57 20.28 10.43
C HIS A 34 -8.31 19.42 10.35
N GLN A 35 -7.63 19.24 11.49
CA GLN A 35 -6.48 18.36 11.60
C GLN A 35 -6.91 16.90 11.74
N VAL A 36 -6.47 16.05 10.81
CA VAL A 36 -6.81 14.61 10.77
C VAL A 36 -5.65 13.74 11.21
N LEU A 37 -4.41 14.12 10.86
CA LEU A 37 -3.20 13.47 11.37
C LEU A 37 -2.37 14.50 12.14
N ASP A 38 -1.90 14.12 13.32
CA ASP A 38 -1.15 14.99 14.23
C ASP A 38 0.14 14.31 14.68
N GLY A 39 1.25 14.63 14.02
CA GLY A 39 2.59 14.17 14.40
C GLY A 39 2.73 12.65 14.43
N ILE A 40 2.23 11.97 13.40
CA ILE A 40 2.23 10.50 13.38
C ILE A 40 3.62 9.96 13.03
N ASP A 41 4.16 9.12 13.92
CA ASP A 41 5.34 8.30 13.71
C ASP A 41 4.96 6.82 13.63
N LEU A 42 5.46 6.12 12.61
CA LEU A 42 5.21 4.69 12.40
C LEU A 42 6.39 4.05 11.68
N THR A 43 6.82 2.89 12.15
CA THR A 43 7.85 2.08 11.48
C THR A 43 7.33 0.65 11.33
N ILE A 44 7.32 0.14 10.10
CA ILE A 44 6.92 -1.23 9.77
C ILE A 44 8.10 -1.92 9.13
N ARG A 45 8.56 -3.03 9.72
CA ARG A 45 9.71 -3.78 9.20
C ARG A 45 9.32 -4.67 8.02
N PRO A 46 10.27 -5.04 7.16
CA PRO A 46 10.02 -6.01 6.09
C PRO A 46 9.44 -7.31 6.63
N GLY A 47 8.34 -7.78 6.02
CA GLY A 47 7.65 -9.01 6.39
C GLY A 47 6.65 -8.89 7.55
N GLU A 48 6.53 -7.72 8.18
CA GLU A 48 5.54 -7.51 9.24
C GLU A 48 4.13 -7.30 8.67
N VAL A 49 3.15 -7.85 9.38
CA VAL A 49 1.73 -7.58 9.14
C VAL A 49 1.23 -6.67 10.25
N THR A 50 1.00 -5.41 9.90
CA THR A 50 0.56 -4.38 10.85
C THR A 50 -0.92 -4.06 10.66
N VAL A 51 -1.67 -4.05 11.76
CA VAL A 51 -3.11 -3.70 11.79
C VAL A 51 -3.29 -2.38 12.51
N ILE A 52 -4.00 -1.43 11.89
CA ILE A 52 -4.32 -0.13 12.47
C ILE A 52 -5.79 -0.11 12.89
N LEU A 53 -6.03 0.04 14.19
CA LEU A 53 -7.37 0.05 14.80
C LEU A 53 -7.70 1.43 15.37
N GLY A 54 -8.98 1.78 15.41
CA GLY A 54 -9.45 3.02 16.01
C GLY A 54 -10.85 3.42 15.56
N PRO A 55 -11.51 4.37 16.26
CA PRO A 55 -12.86 4.84 15.94
C PRO A 55 -13.02 5.36 14.51
N SER A 56 -14.25 5.37 13.98
CA SER A 56 -14.51 6.07 12.71
C SER A 56 -14.06 7.53 12.81
N GLY A 57 -13.46 8.07 11.75
CA GLY A 57 -12.93 9.44 11.73
C GLY A 57 -11.52 9.62 12.33
N SER A 58 -10.92 8.61 12.94
CA SER A 58 -9.58 8.71 13.57
C SER A 58 -8.39 8.83 12.59
N GLY A 59 -8.62 9.14 11.31
CA GLY A 59 -7.56 9.34 10.33
C GLY A 59 -6.92 8.07 9.73
N LYS A 60 -7.34 6.85 10.07
CA LYS A 60 -6.73 5.59 9.55
C LYS A 60 -6.65 5.52 8.02
N SER A 61 -7.77 5.78 7.35
CA SER A 61 -7.81 5.77 5.88
C SER A 61 -6.95 6.88 5.29
N THR A 62 -6.86 8.03 5.97
CA THR A 62 -5.98 9.14 5.59
C THR A 62 -4.52 8.76 5.73
N LEU A 63 -4.12 8.11 6.84
CA LEU A 63 -2.77 7.61 7.04
C LEU A 63 -2.36 6.62 5.94
N LEU A 64 -3.21 5.63 5.62
CA LEU A 64 -2.93 4.68 4.54
C LEU A 64 -2.80 5.38 3.17
N ARG A 65 -3.62 6.39 2.90
CA ARG A 65 -3.51 7.20 1.68
C ARG A 65 -2.22 8.02 1.64
N VAL A 66 -1.78 8.55 2.78
CA VAL A 66 -0.49 9.27 2.87
C VAL A 66 0.68 8.33 2.63
N VAL A 67 0.62 7.08 3.12
CA VAL A 67 1.67 6.08 2.90
C VAL A 67 1.91 5.81 1.40
N ASN A 68 0.83 5.66 0.61
CA ASN A 68 0.92 5.51 -0.84
C ASN A 68 0.95 6.87 -1.60
N HIS A 69 1.13 7.97 -0.87
CA HIS A 69 1.13 9.34 -1.37
C HIS A 69 -0.09 9.69 -2.25
N LEU A 70 -1.24 9.06 -2.02
CA LEU A 70 -2.53 9.47 -2.61
C LEU A 70 -3.04 10.76 -1.97
N GLU A 71 -2.58 11.04 -0.75
CA GLU A 71 -2.77 12.30 -0.04
C GLU A 71 -1.39 12.86 0.31
N LYS A 72 -1.16 14.14 0.03
CA LYS A 72 0.10 14.80 0.40
C LYS A 72 0.02 15.27 1.86
N PRO A 73 0.98 14.94 2.73
CA PRO A 73 1.04 15.52 4.07
C PRO A 73 1.51 16.98 4.00
N GLU A 74 1.02 17.84 4.89
CA GLU A 74 1.49 19.22 4.99
C GLU A 74 2.80 19.33 5.77
N ALA A 75 3.06 18.39 6.70
CA ALA A 75 4.33 18.28 7.41
C ALA A 75 4.72 16.81 7.63
N GLY A 76 6.02 16.57 7.87
CA GLY A 76 6.59 15.23 7.95
C GLY A 76 6.85 14.60 6.59
N HIS A 77 7.23 13.32 6.59
CA HIS A 77 7.46 12.57 5.35
C HIS A 77 7.22 11.07 5.55
N VAL A 78 7.04 10.38 4.43
CA VAL A 78 6.94 8.92 4.36
C VAL A 78 8.08 8.39 3.51
N SER A 79 8.68 7.28 3.95
CA SER A 79 9.64 6.49 3.17
C SER A 79 9.14 5.06 3.03
N VAL A 80 9.34 4.45 1.85
CA VAL A 80 9.03 3.03 1.59
C VAL A 80 10.29 2.36 1.07
N GLY A 81 10.75 1.31 1.77
CA GLY A 81 12.03 0.68 1.48
C GLY A 81 13.23 1.64 1.56
N GLY A 82 13.16 2.65 2.42
CA GLY A 82 14.19 3.68 2.58
C GLY A 82 14.16 4.81 1.56
N GLU A 83 13.26 4.78 0.58
CA GLU A 83 13.08 5.86 -0.41
C GLU A 83 11.92 6.79 0.01
N PRO A 84 12.14 8.11 0.16
CA PRO A 84 11.06 9.05 0.40
C PRO A 84 10.03 9.05 -0.75
N ILE A 85 8.75 8.99 -0.41
CA ILE A 85 7.66 8.95 -1.39
C ILE A 85 7.12 10.35 -1.65
N GLY A 86 6.97 10.72 -2.93
CA GLY A 86 6.43 12.02 -3.34
C GLY A 86 7.44 13.16 -3.35
N VAL A 87 8.57 12.98 -2.69
CA VAL A 87 9.61 14.00 -2.50
C VAL A 87 11.00 13.42 -2.69
N ARG A 88 11.98 14.29 -2.94
CA ARG A 88 13.40 13.96 -2.90
C ARG A 88 14.15 14.95 -2.02
N ARG A 89 15.24 14.49 -1.40
CA ARG A 89 16.17 15.37 -0.70
C ARG A 89 16.79 16.35 -1.70
N HIS A 90 16.77 17.64 -1.35
CA HIS A 90 17.36 18.71 -2.14
C HIS A 90 18.02 19.73 -1.20
N GLY A 91 19.34 19.62 -1.02
CA GLY A 91 20.06 20.38 0.00
C GLY A 91 19.60 20.01 1.42
N LYS A 92 19.20 21.01 2.20
CA LYS A 92 18.67 20.84 3.57
C LYS A 92 17.15 20.55 3.62
N GLY A 93 16.46 20.55 2.48
CA GLY A 93 15.00 20.41 2.42
C GLY A 93 14.51 19.25 1.55
N LEU A 94 13.18 19.12 1.48
CA LEU A 94 12.49 18.18 0.60
C LEU A 94 11.89 18.94 -0.58
N LYS A 95 12.11 18.43 -1.80
CA LYS A 95 11.51 18.96 -3.03
C LYS A 95 10.56 17.92 -3.61
N GLU A 96 9.37 18.36 -3.99
CA GLU A 96 8.38 17.49 -4.62
C GLU A 96 8.89 16.90 -5.93
N LEU A 97 8.56 15.62 -6.15
CA LEU A 97 8.86 14.90 -7.38
C LEU A 97 7.89 15.29 -8.49
N SER A 98 8.29 15.06 -9.74
CA SER A 98 7.34 15.17 -10.85
C SER A 98 6.27 14.10 -10.75
N GLU A 99 5.08 14.38 -11.27
CA GLU A 99 3.96 13.43 -11.26
C GLU A 99 4.35 12.05 -11.83
N ARG A 100 5.14 12.03 -12.91
CA ARG A 100 5.66 10.80 -13.52
C ARG A 100 6.52 9.98 -12.55
N ALA A 101 7.37 10.63 -11.75
CA ALA A 101 8.19 9.95 -10.75
C ALA A 101 7.35 9.43 -9.58
N ILE A 102 6.34 10.19 -9.16
CA ILE A 102 5.38 9.76 -8.13
C ILE A 102 4.61 8.52 -8.59
N LEU A 103 4.12 8.51 -9.84
CA LEU A 103 3.43 7.35 -10.41
C LEU A 103 4.35 6.12 -10.46
N ALA A 104 5.63 6.30 -10.79
CA ALA A 104 6.61 5.21 -10.77
C ALA A 104 6.83 4.65 -9.36
N GLN A 105 6.85 5.48 -8.33
CA GLN A 105 6.92 5.02 -6.94
C GLN A 105 5.65 4.25 -6.53
N ARG A 106 4.46 4.80 -6.79
CA ARG A 106 3.18 4.14 -6.49
C ARG A 106 3.04 2.78 -7.16
N SER A 107 3.62 2.60 -8.35
CA SER A 107 3.60 1.32 -9.07
C SER A 107 4.35 0.17 -8.38
N ARG A 108 5.03 0.44 -7.26
CA ARG A 108 5.70 -0.53 -6.38
C ARG A 108 4.89 -0.86 -5.13
N ILE A 109 3.78 -0.15 -4.90
CA ILE A 109 2.95 -0.27 -3.70
C ILE A 109 1.55 -0.75 -4.12
N GLY A 110 1.19 -1.97 -3.70
CA GLY A 110 -0.19 -2.46 -3.85
C GLY A 110 -1.13 -1.75 -2.89
N PHE A 111 -2.34 -1.41 -3.33
CA PHE A 111 -3.34 -0.74 -2.49
C PHE A 111 -4.75 -1.24 -2.81
N VAL A 112 -5.42 -1.81 -1.80
CA VAL A 112 -6.80 -2.32 -1.91
C VAL A 112 -7.74 -1.42 -1.13
N PHE A 113 -8.74 -0.87 -1.82
CA PHE A 113 -9.75 0.02 -1.24
C PHE A 113 -10.95 -0.75 -0.71
N GLN A 114 -11.70 -0.14 0.21
CA GLN A 114 -12.96 -0.68 0.72
C GLN A 114 -14.00 -0.95 -0.38
N ASN A 115 -14.05 -0.11 -1.42
CA ASN A 115 -15.03 -0.23 -2.51
C ASN A 115 -14.54 -1.07 -3.71
N PHE A 116 -13.46 -1.84 -3.56
CA PHE A 116 -12.80 -2.71 -4.57
C PHE A 116 -12.24 -2.00 -5.83
N ASN A 117 -12.84 -0.90 -6.26
CA ASN A 117 -12.46 -0.06 -7.40
C ASN A 117 -12.24 -0.85 -8.69
N LEU A 118 -13.06 -1.87 -8.95
CA LEU A 118 -13.01 -2.63 -10.22
C LEU A 118 -13.65 -1.83 -11.35
N PHE A 119 -13.10 -1.95 -12.56
CA PHE A 119 -13.70 -1.40 -13.77
C PHE A 119 -14.94 -2.23 -14.14
N PRO A 120 -16.15 -1.64 -14.11
CA PRO A 120 -17.41 -2.41 -14.23
C PRO A 120 -17.63 -2.99 -15.62
N HIS A 121 -16.97 -2.43 -16.63
CA HIS A 121 -17.05 -2.82 -18.04
C HIS A 121 -15.97 -3.83 -18.44
N LEU A 122 -15.08 -4.23 -17.52
CA LEU A 122 -14.05 -5.23 -17.75
C LEU A 122 -14.38 -6.52 -17.00
N THR A 123 -13.95 -7.66 -17.52
CA THR A 123 -14.01 -8.95 -16.82
C THR A 123 -13.06 -8.96 -15.62
N ALA A 124 -13.16 -9.96 -14.74
CA ALA A 124 -12.21 -10.16 -13.65
C ALA A 124 -10.77 -10.31 -14.19
N LEU A 125 -10.60 -11.08 -15.27
CA LEU A 125 -9.31 -11.24 -15.95
C LEU A 125 -8.77 -9.92 -16.47
N ASP A 126 -9.60 -9.16 -17.20
CA ASP A 126 -9.17 -7.89 -17.79
C ASP A 126 -8.92 -6.82 -16.71
N ASN A 127 -9.64 -6.86 -15.58
CA ASN A 127 -9.36 -5.99 -14.43
C ASN A 127 -7.96 -6.23 -13.84
N VAL A 128 -7.58 -7.49 -13.63
CA VAL A 128 -6.26 -7.86 -13.11
C VAL A 128 -5.16 -7.56 -14.13
N ALA A 129 -5.41 -7.81 -15.42
CA ALA A 129 -4.44 -7.54 -16.49
C ALA A 129 -4.29 -6.04 -16.83
N ALA A 130 -5.21 -5.17 -16.40
CA ALA A 130 -5.27 -3.78 -16.85
C ALA A 130 -4.01 -2.97 -16.53
N ALA A 131 -3.51 -3.04 -15.29
CA ALA A 131 -2.38 -2.22 -14.84
C ALA A 131 -1.05 -2.61 -15.50
N PRO A 132 -0.66 -3.90 -15.60
CA PRO A 132 0.53 -4.31 -16.33
C PRO A 132 0.55 -3.87 -17.80
N VAL A 133 -0.61 -3.87 -18.47
CA VAL A 133 -0.74 -3.40 -19.86
C VAL A 133 -0.64 -1.88 -19.94
N ALA A 134 -1.40 -1.15 -19.12
CA ALA A 134 -1.44 0.31 -19.15
C ALA A 134 -0.10 0.96 -18.79
N THR A 135 0.70 0.30 -17.94
CA THR A 135 2.05 0.76 -17.57
C THR A 135 3.13 0.33 -18.55
N GLY A 136 2.79 -0.44 -19.60
CA GLY A 136 3.73 -0.96 -20.58
C GLY A 136 4.71 -2.00 -20.03
N ARG A 137 4.45 -2.57 -18.85
CA ARG A 137 5.30 -3.58 -18.22
C ARG A 137 5.20 -4.92 -18.93
N LEU A 138 4.01 -5.28 -19.41
CA LEU A 138 3.76 -6.56 -20.08
C LEU A 138 2.93 -6.37 -21.36
N SER A 139 3.16 -7.25 -22.34
CA SER A 139 2.27 -7.37 -23.49
C SER A 139 0.88 -7.84 -23.04
N ARG A 140 -0.14 -7.55 -23.84
CA ARG A 140 -1.52 -7.97 -23.52
C ARG A 140 -1.66 -9.47 -23.29
N GLY A 141 -0.93 -10.30 -24.05
CA GLY A 141 -0.90 -11.75 -23.88
C GLY A 141 -0.29 -12.14 -22.53
N ALA A 142 0.93 -11.66 -22.26
CA ALA A 142 1.64 -11.96 -21.02
C ALA A 142 0.89 -11.47 -19.77
N ALA A 143 0.26 -10.30 -19.84
CA ALA A 143 -0.55 -9.76 -18.74
C ALA A 143 -1.78 -10.62 -18.45
N ARG A 144 -2.39 -11.23 -19.48
CA ARG A 144 -3.52 -12.15 -19.29
C ARG A 144 -3.08 -13.49 -18.71
N GLU A 145 -1.93 -14.02 -19.11
CA GLU A 145 -1.36 -15.22 -18.46
C GLU A 145 -1.13 -14.99 -16.97
N LEU A 146 -0.42 -13.92 -16.62
CA LEU A 146 -0.21 -13.53 -15.23
C LEU A 146 -1.54 -13.33 -14.48
N ALA A 147 -2.52 -12.68 -15.11
CA ALA A 147 -3.81 -12.44 -14.49
C ALA A 147 -4.57 -13.75 -14.20
N ARG A 148 -4.46 -14.78 -15.06
CA ARG A 148 -5.05 -16.10 -14.78
C ARG A 148 -4.40 -16.74 -13.57
N GLU A 149 -3.07 -16.78 -13.51
CA GLU A 149 -2.32 -17.33 -12.38
C GLU A 149 -2.70 -16.64 -11.05
N LEU A 150 -2.84 -15.31 -11.06
CA LEU A 150 -3.23 -14.54 -9.88
C LEU A 150 -4.68 -14.79 -9.46
N LEU A 151 -5.59 -14.94 -10.42
CA LEU A 151 -6.98 -15.30 -10.16
C LEU A 151 -7.11 -16.72 -9.59
N ASP A 152 -6.31 -17.67 -10.09
CA ASP A 152 -6.26 -19.04 -9.54
C ASP A 152 -5.79 -19.03 -8.09
N ARG A 153 -4.74 -18.27 -7.78
CA ARG A 153 -4.20 -18.14 -6.41
C ARG A 153 -5.21 -17.56 -5.41
N VAL A 154 -6.14 -16.73 -5.85
CA VAL A 154 -7.23 -16.21 -5.01
C VAL A 154 -8.52 -17.04 -5.11
N GLY A 155 -8.48 -18.19 -5.79
CA GLY A 155 -9.61 -19.11 -5.92
C GLY A 155 -10.74 -18.59 -6.82
N LEU A 156 -10.39 -17.90 -7.91
CA LEU A 156 -11.33 -17.31 -8.88
C LEU A 156 -11.02 -17.67 -10.34
N GLY A 157 -10.24 -18.73 -10.60
CA GLY A 157 -9.93 -19.22 -11.94
C GLY A 157 -11.16 -19.37 -12.84
N ASP A 158 -12.16 -20.11 -12.36
CA ASP A 158 -13.44 -20.37 -13.07
C ASP A 158 -14.31 -19.11 -13.25
N ARG A 159 -13.92 -17.99 -12.64
CA ARG A 159 -14.63 -16.71 -12.67
C ARG A 159 -13.88 -15.64 -13.46
N ALA A 160 -12.80 -15.99 -14.16
CA ALA A 160 -12.01 -15.05 -14.95
C ALA A 160 -12.83 -14.23 -15.96
N GLY A 161 -13.85 -14.84 -16.59
CA GLY A 161 -14.74 -14.18 -17.55
C GLY A 161 -15.90 -13.38 -16.93
N ALA A 162 -16.07 -13.40 -15.60
CA ALA A 162 -17.18 -12.71 -14.95
C ALA A 162 -16.94 -11.20 -14.86
N TYR A 163 -17.99 -10.41 -15.07
CA TYR A 163 -17.98 -8.97 -14.81
C TYR A 163 -18.22 -8.69 -13.31
N PRO A 164 -17.77 -7.56 -12.76
CA PRO A 164 -17.93 -7.23 -11.34
C PRO A 164 -19.36 -7.38 -10.80
N ARG A 165 -20.37 -7.01 -11.58
CA ARG A 165 -21.80 -7.15 -11.22
C ARG A 165 -22.27 -8.60 -11.03
N GLN A 166 -21.51 -9.58 -11.52
CA GLN A 166 -21.80 -11.01 -11.41
C GLN A 166 -21.03 -11.67 -10.26
N LEU A 167 -20.23 -10.89 -9.53
CA LEU A 167 -19.41 -11.35 -8.41
C LEU A 167 -19.99 -10.84 -7.10
N SER A 168 -20.02 -11.71 -6.09
CA SER A 168 -20.29 -11.30 -4.71
C SER A 168 -19.22 -10.31 -4.20
N GLY A 169 -19.53 -9.53 -3.17
CA GLY A 169 -18.57 -8.57 -2.60
C GLY A 169 -17.24 -9.21 -2.20
N GLY A 170 -17.26 -10.39 -1.56
CA GLY A 170 -16.05 -11.12 -1.21
C GLY A 170 -15.26 -11.63 -2.43
N GLN A 171 -15.93 -11.95 -3.53
CA GLN A 171 -15.24 -12.27 -4.79
C GLN A 171 -14.64 -11.00 -5.42
N GLN A 172 -15.35 -9.88 -5.43
CA GLN A 172 -14.80 -8.60 -5.91
C GLN A 172 -13.58 -8.16 -5.11
N GLN A 173 -13.58 -8.35 -3.80
CA GLN A 173 -12.42 -8.08 -2.95
C GLN A 173 -11.22 -8.95 -3.34
N ARG A 174 -11.43 -10.23 -3.58
CA ARG A 174 -10.37 -11.15 -4.03
C ARG A 174 -9.83 -10.79 -5.43
N VAL A 175 -10.68 -10.34 -6.36
CA VAL A 175 -10.23 -9.77 -7.63
C VAL A 175 -9.38 -8.52 -7.40
N ALA A 176 -9.80 -7.63 -6.49
CA ALA A 176 -9.05 -6.42 -6.17
C ALA A 176 -7.70 -6.70 -5.49
N ILE A 177 -7.57 -7.81 -4.75
CA ILE A 177 -6.29 -8.29 -4.18
C ILE A 177 -5.37 -8.86 -5.26
N ALA A 178 -5.94 -9.56 -6.25
CA ALA A 178 -5.18 -10.12 -7.36
C ALA A 178 -4.65 -9.06 -8.34
N ARG A 179 -5.30 -7.89 -8.41
CA ARG A 179 -4.95 -6.77 -9.31
C ARG A 179 -3.83 -5.89 -8.73
#